data_AF-S7NR48-F1
#
_entry.id   AF-S7NR48-F1
#
_cell.length_a   1.000
_cell.length_b   1.000
_cell.length_c   1.000
_cell.angle_alpha   90.00
_cell.angle_beta   90.00
_cell.angle_gamma   90.00
#
_symmetry.space_group_name_H-M   'P 1'
#
loop_
_entity.id
_entity.type
_entity.pdbx_description
1 polymer ?
#
loop_
_entity_poly.entity_id
_entity_poly.type
_entity_poly.pdbx_seq_one_letter_code
_entity_poly.pdbx_strand_id
1 'polypeptide(L)'
;MALLAEHLLKPLPADKQIETGPFLGTVSHLPPFFDCFGSPVFMPIKADISDNITKIKAVHNTDPAKFQTLQNILEAENILEAEKEMYGAEWPKFEGRKYCEHDFQMLFAPCCHQCGEFIIGRVIKAMNNSWHPECFCCDLCQEVLADIGFVKNAGRHLCRPCHNREKARGLGKYICQKCHAIIDEQPLIFKNDPYHPDHFNCANCGKELTADARELKGELYCLPCHDKMGVPICGACRRPIEGRVVNAMGKQWHVEHFVCAKCEKPFLGHRHYERKGLAYCETHYNQLFGDVCFHCNRVIEGDVVSALNKAWCVNCFACSTCNTKLTLKNKFVEFDMKPVCKKCYEKFPLELKKRLKKLAETLGRK
;
A
#
# COMPACT_ATOMS: atom_id res chain seq x y z
N MET A 1 55.37 -56.12 -59.73
CA MET A 1 54.40 -55.28 -59.02
C MET A 1 55.04 -54.11 -58.27
N ALA A 2 56.19 -54.27 -57.59
CA ALA A 2 56.85 -53.16 -56.89
C ALA A 2 57.36 -52.01 -57.81
N LEU A 3 57.98 -52.34 -58.95
CA LEU A 3 58.52 -51.33 -59.90
C LEU A 3 57.45 -50.58 -60.71
N LEU A 4 56.21 -51.09 -60.81
CA LEU A 4 55.10 -50.39 -61.46
C LEU A 4 54.46 -49.34 -60.53
N ALA A 5 54.59 -49.53 -59.21
CA ALA A 5 54.05 -48.61 -58.22
C ALA A 5 54.87 -47.31 -58.11
N GLU A 6 56.18 -47.35 -58.37
CA GLU A 6 57.09 -46.20 -58.21
C GLU A 6 57.08 -45.20 -59.38
N HIS A 7 56.57 -45.58 -60.56
CA HIS A 7 56.68 -44.74 -61.77
C HIS A 7 55.37 -44.43 -62.51
N LEU A 8 54.24 -45.05 -62.13
CA LEU A 8 52.95 -44.84 -62.82
C LEU A 8 51.83 -44.33 -61.91
N LEU A 9 51.96 -44.45 -60.60
CA LEU A 9 50.97 -43.93 -59.64
C LEU A 9 51.51 -42.63 -59.06
N LYS A 10 50.85 -41.50 -59.34
CA LYS A 10 51.19 -40.23 -58.69
C LYS A 10 51.00 -40.40 -57.19
N PRO A 11 51.98 -40.00 -56.34
CA PRO A 11 51.79 -40.01 -54.90
C PRO A 11 50.61 -39.10 -54.55
N LEU A 12 49.80 -39.53 -53.58
CA LEU A 12 48.71 -38.69 -53.07
C LEU A 12 49.29 -37.39 -52.51
N PRO A 13 48.63 -36.24 -52.74
CA PRO A 13 49.05 -34.96 -52.17
C PRO A 13 49.23 -35.03 -50.65
N ALA A 14 50.29 -34.41 -50.12
CA ALA A 14 50.62 -34.46 -48.68
C ALA A 14 49.57 -33.79 -47.79
N ASP A 15 48.81 -32.84 -48.35
CA ASP A 15 47.65 -32.17 -47.76
C ASP A 15 46.37 -33.01 -47.84
N LYS A 16 46.42 -34.20 -48.45
CA LYS A 16 45.30 -35.11 -48.70
C LYS A 16 44.15 -34.47 -49.49
N GLN A 17 44.34 -33.32 -50.13
CA GLN A 17 43.30 -32.67 -50.91
C GLN A 17 43.34 -33.13 -52.36
N ILE A 18 42.21 -33.62 -52.87
CA ILE A 18 42.11 -34.13 -54.24
C ILE A 18 41.16 -33.22 -55.01
N GLU A 19 41.66 -32.59 -56.08
CA GLU A 19 40.82 -31.77 -56.96
C GLU A 19 39.74 -32.60 -57.66
N THR A 20 38.49 -32.17 -57.53
CA THR A 20 37.32 -32.93 -57.96
C THR A 20 37.25 -33.11 -59.47
N GLY A 21 37.52 -32.05 -60.25
CA GLY A 21 37.47 -32.08 -61.71
C GLY A 21 38.47 -33.09 -62.33
N PRO A 22 39.77 -32.97 -62.04
CA PRO A 22 40.79 -33.91 -62.51
C PRO A 22 40.55 -35.35 -62.02
N PHE A 23 40.07 -35.51 -60.78
CA PHE A 23 39.68 -36.81 -60.25
C PHE A 23 38.58 -37.45 -61.09
N LEU A 24 37.44 -36.75 -61.28
CA LEU A 24 36.30 -37.23 -62.06
C LEU A 24 36.68 -37.59 -63.50
N GLY A 25 37.54 -36.79 -64.13
CA GLY A 25 38.09 -37.10 -65.45
C GLY A 25 38.83 -38.44 -65.45
N THR A 26 39.72 -38.65 -64.48
CA THR A 26 40.54 -39.85 -64.36
C THR A 26 39.71 -41.10 -64.07
N VAL A 27 38.78 -41.02 -63.10
CA VAL A 27 37.99 -42.19 -62.66
C VAL A 27 36.84 -42.54 -63.60
N SER A 28 36.44 -41.63 -64.49
CA SER A 28 35.35 -41.88 -65.46
C SER A 28 35.62 -43.04 -66.43
N HIS A 29 36.90 -43.42 -66.59
CA HIS A 29 37.32 -44.55 -67.42
C HIS A 29 37.28 -45.91 -66.70
N LEU A 30 37.11 -45.92 -65.36
CA LEU A 30 37.10 -47.15 -64.58
C LEU A 30 35.85 -48.02 -64.83
N PRO A 31 34.62 -47.50 -64.92
CA PRO A 31 33.46 -48.35 -65.18
C PRO A 31 33.52 -49.09 -66.54
N PRO A 32 33.91 -48.44 -67.65
CA PRO A 32 34.13 -49.15 -68.92
C PRO A 32 35.27 -50.17 -68.86
N PHE A 33 36.29 -49.94 -68.03
CA PHE A 33 37.38 -50.92 -67.84
C PHE A 33 36.87 -52.24 -67.24
N PHE A 34 35.88 -52.20 -66.34
CA PHE A 34 35.29 -53.43 -65.80
C PHE A 34 34.49 -54.24 -66.83
N ASP A 35 33.98 -53.61 -67.88
CA ASP A 35 33.29 -54.31 -68.97
C ASP A 35 34.23 -55.22 -69.76
N CYS A 36 35.52 -54.88 -69.82
CA CYS A 36 36.54 -55.69 -70.49
C CYS A 36 36.77 -57.05 -69.82
N PHE A 37 36.46 -57.22 -68.52
CA PHE A 37 36.62 -58.50 -67.84
C PHE A 37 35.47 -59.47 -68.07
N GLY A 38 34.30 -59.00 -68.55
CA GLY A 38 33.14 -59.83 -68.91
C GLY A 38 32.54 -60.68 -67.78
N SER A 39 33.05 -60.59 -66.54
CA SER A 39 32.65 -61.44 -65.43
C SER A 39 31.54 -60.79 -64.59
N PRO A 40 30.44 -61.51 -64.30
CA PRO A 40 29.36 -61.01 -63.46
C PRO A 40 29.80 -60.73 -62.01
N VAL A 41 30.95 -61.26 -61.60
CA VAL A 41 31.52 -61.05 -60.25
C VAL A 41 31.89 -59.58 -60.03
N PHE A 42 32.25 -58.83 -61.08
CA PHE A 42 32.63 -57.42 -60.96
C PHE A 42 31.47 -56.45 -61.18
N MET A 43 30.26 -56.93 -61.52
CA MET A 43 29.09 -56.07 -61.70
C MET A 43 28.74 -55.22 -60.46
N PRO A 44 28.75 -55.75 -59.22
CA PRO A 44 28.46 -54.94 -58.04
C PRO A 44 29.49 -53.81 -57.84
N ILE A 45 30.76 -54.10 -58.08
CA ILE A 45 31.86 -53.13 -57.94
C ILE A 45 31.75 -52.05 -59.01
N LYS A 46 31.44 -52.43 -60.26
CA LYS A 46 31.19 -51.48 -61.36
C LYS A 46 30.02 -50.56 -61.03
N ALA A 47 28.91 -51.11 -60.55
CA ALA A 47 27.71 -50.34 -60.22
C ALA A 47 28.00 -49.31 -59.11
N ASP A 48 28.62 -49.74 -58.02
CA ASP A 48 28.97 -48.87 -56.90
C ASP A 48 29.92 -47.73 -57.32
N ILE A 49 30.98 -48.05 -58.06
CA ILE A 49 31.91 -47.02 -58.56
C ILE A 49 31.21 -46.06 -59.54
N SER A 50 30.35 -46.56 -60.42
CA SER A 50 29.61 -45.73 -61.37
C SER A 50 28.66 -44.77 -60.65
N ASP A 51 27.93 -45.27 -59.66
CA ASP A 51 27.00 -44.49 -58.85
C ASP A 51 27.74 -43.40 -58.06
N ASN A 52 28.88 -43.72 -57.46
CA ASN A 52 29.69 -42.77 -56.71
C ASN A 52 30.29 -41.67 -57.62
N ILE A 53 30.80 -42.04 -58.80
CA ILE A 53 31.26 -41.05 -59.80
C ILE A 53 30.12 -40.12 -60.22
N THR A 54 28.91 -40.67 -60.41
CA THR A 54 27.74 -39.91 -60.84
C THR A 54 27.30 -38.92 -59.78
N LYS A 55 27.24 -39.35 -58.51
CA LYS A 55 26.91 -38.50 -57.36
C LYS A 55 27.92 -37.37 -57.18
N ILE A 56 29.21 -37.67 -57.14
CA ILE A 56 30.27 -36.66 -56.98
C ILE A 56 30.23 -35.65 -58.13
N LYS A 57 30.03 -36.12 -59.37
CA LYS A 57 29.89 -35.25 -60.54
C LYS A 57 28.65 -34.36 -60.49
N ALA A 58 27.52 -34.89 -60.03
CA ALA A 58 26.30 -34.12 -59.85
C ALA A 58 26.49 -32.98 -58.84
N VAL A 59 27.09 -33.28 -57.68
CA VAL A 59 27.38 -32.27 -56.66
C VAL A 59 28.37 -31.23 -57.17
N HIS A 60 29.49 -31.64 -57.78
CA HIS A 60 30.49 -30.73 -58.32
C HIS A 60 29.93 -29.76 -59.37
N ASN A 61 29.03 -30.24 -60.23
CA ASN A 61 28.42 -29.41 -61.27
C ASN A 61 27.45 -28.34 -60.72
N THR A 62 26.96 -28.48 -59.49
CA THR A 62 26.08 -27.46 -58.88
C THR A 62 26.82 -26.17 -58.57
N ASP A 63 28.04 -26.28 -58.04
CA ASP A 63 28.92 -25.14 -57.75
C ASP A 63 30.39 -25.60 -57.79
N PRO A 64 31.03 -25.56 -58.98
CA PRO A 64 32.41 -26.02 -59.15
C PRO A 64 33.44 -25.24 -58.33
N ALA A 65 33.14 -23.97 -58.01
CA ALA A 65 34.03 -23.11 -57.21
C ALA A 65 33.99 -23.50 -55.74
N LYS A 66 32.80 -23.84 -55.22
CA LYS A 66 32.63 -24.33 -53.84
C LYS A 66 33.17 -25.74 -53.64
N PHE A 67 32.96 -26.63 -54.62
CA PHE A 67 33.33 -28.05 -54.54
C PHE A 67 34.62 -28.36 -55.31
N GLN A 68 35.65 -27.51 -55.14
CA GLN A 68 36.93 -27.63 -55.84
C GLN A 68 37.67 -28.93 -55.48
N THR A 69 37.55 -29.42 -54.26
CA THR A 69 38.16 -30.68 -53.79
C THR A 69 37.11 -31.71 -53.34
N LEU A 70 37.46 -32.99 -53.40
CA LEU A 70 36.61 -34.08 -52.89
C LEU A 70 36.32 -33.94 -51.40
N GLN A 71 37.28 -33.37 -50.65
CA GLN A 71 37.14 -33.10 -49.23
C GLN A 71 36.02 -32.09 -48.97
N ASN A 72 35.88 -31.04 -49.78
CA ASN A 72 34.76 -30.09 -49.66
C ASN A 72 33.40 -30.77 -49.90
N ILE A 73 33.35 -31.78 -50.78
CA ILE A 73 32.13 -32.57 -51.04
C ILE A 73 31.82 -33.46 -49.83
N LEU A 74 32.81 -34.20 -49.33
CA LEU A 74 32.66 -35.07 -48.16
C LEU A 74 32.31 -34.27 -46.90
N GLU A 75 32.89 -33.08 -46.71
CA GLU A 75 32.58 -32.20 -45.59
C GLU A 75 31.15 -31.66 -45.70
N ALA A 76 30.68 -31.31 -46.90
CA ALA A 76 29.29 -30.92 -47.12
C ALA A 76 28.31 -32.10 -46.91
N GLU A 77 28.65 -33.32 -47.33
CA GLU A 77 27.84 -34.50 -47.05
C GLU A 77 27.79 -34.82 -45.55
N ASN A 78 28.91 -34.72 -44.84
CA ASN A 78 28.97 -34.89 -43.39
C ASN A 78 28.20 -33.78 -42.64
N ILE A 79 28.22 -32.53 -43.12
CA ILE A 79 27.40 -31.45 -42.58
C ILE A 79 25.91 -31.74 -42.81
N LEU A 80 25.54 -32.18 -44.01
CA LEU A 80 24.15 -32.55 -44.33
C LEU A 80 23.67 -33.77 -43.55
N GLU A 81 24.54 -34.74 -43.27
CA GLU A 81 24.24 -35.90 -42.43
C GLU A 81 24.14 -35.52 -40.95
N ALA A 82 25.03 -34.66 -40.45
CA ALA A 82 24.95 -34.09 -39.11
C ALA A 82 23.67 -33.24 -38.93
N GLU A 83 23.28 -32.45 -39.93
CA GLU A 83 22.02 -31.69 -39.94
C GLU A 83 20.79 -32.63 -39.99
N LYS A 84 20.88 -33.77 -40.70
CA LYS A 84 19.81 -34.78 -40.70
C LYS A 84 19.69 -35.54 -39.38
N GLU A 85 20.80 -35.87 -38.74
CA GLU A 85 20.82 -36.52 -37.42
C GLU A 85 20.35 -35.58 -36.31
N MET A 86 20.63 -34.27 -36.42
CA MET A 86 20.18 -33.28 -35.44
C MET A 86 18.70 -32.89 -35.57
N TYR A 87 18.12 -32.84 -36.77
CA TYR A 87 16.83 -32.15 -36.98
C TYR A 87 15.65 -33.00 -37.47
N GLY A 88 15.77 -34.32 -37.63
CA GLY A 88 14.61 -35.22 -37.80
C GLY A 88 13.54 -34.74 -38.80
N ALA A 89 13.75 -34.99 -40.09
CA ALA A 89 12.75 -35.04 -41.18
C ALA A 89 11.49 -34.11 -41.09
N GLU A 90 11.64 -32.79 -41.20
CA GLU A 90 10.88 -31.92 -42.14
C GLU A 90 11.24 -30.43 -41.98
N TRP A 91 11.70 -29.80 -43.07
CA TRP A 91 12.02 -28.37 -43.09
C TRP A 91 10.74 -27.52 -43.09
N PRO A 92 10.67 -26.42 -42.30
CA PRO A 92 9.53 -25.50 -42.32
C PRO A 92 9.21 -24.99 -43.74
N LYS A 93 7.93 -25.06 -44.15
CA LYS A 93 7.44 -24.62 -45.47
C LYS A 93 6.48 -23.45 -45.31
N PHE A 94 6.68 -22.39 -46.08
CA PHE A 94 5.76 -21.25 -46.18
C PHE A 94 5.60 -20.85 -47.64
N GLU A 95 4.35 -20.71 -48.11
CA GLU A 95 3.99 -20.47 -49.52
C GLU A 95 4.73 -21.36 -50.54
N GLY A 96 4.92 -22.63 -50.20
CA GLY A 96 5.59 -23.61 -51.07
C GLY A 96 7.12 -23.50 -51.14
N ARG A 97 7.75 -22.55 -50.42
CA ARG A 97 9.21 -22.47 -50.25
C ARG A 97 9.63 -23.10 -48.93
N LYS A 98 10.73 -23.85 -48.96
CA LYS A 98 11.38 -24.42 -47.76
C LYS A 98 12.36 -23.38 -47.22
N TYR A 99 12.31 -23.14 -45.93
CA TYR A 99 13.21 -22.24 -45.21
C TYR A 99 14.05 -23.07 -44.24
N CYS A 100 15.31 -22.69 -44.04
CA CYS A 100 16.04 -23.19 -42.87
C CYS A 100 15.36 -22.65 -41.60
N GLU A 101 15.53 -23.34 -40.47
CA GLU A 101 14.91 -22.92 -39.22
C GLU A 101 15.29 -21.47 -38.86
N HIS A 102 16.55 -21.09 -39.11
CA HIS A 102 17.05 -19.73 -38.93
C HIS A 102 16.36 -18.70 -39.85
N ASP A 103 16.24 -18.97 -41.16
CA ASP A 103 15.62 -18.05 -42.12
C ASP A 103 14.11 -17.93 -41.90
N PHE A 104 13.46 -19.02 -41.50
CA PHE A 104 12.05 -19.01 -41.15
C PHE A 104 11.81 -18.14 -39.91
N GLN A 105 12.68 -18.27 -38.90
CA GLN A 105 12.62 -17.46 -37.69
C GLN A 105 12.87 -15.97 -38.01
N MET A 106 13.91 -15.65 -38.80
CA MET A 106 14.24 -14.27 -39.17
C MET A 106 13.14 -13.58 -39.98
N LEU A 107 12.41 -14.31 -40.83
CA LEU A 107 11.38 -13.76 -41.71
C LEU A 107 9.97 -13.74 -41.08
N PHE A 108 9.67 -14.67 -40.18
CA PHE A 108 8.30 -14.91 -39.71
C PHE A 108 8.12 -14.96 -38.19
N ALA A 109 9.19 -15.08 -37.38
CA ALA A 109 9.04 -15.12 -35.94
C ALA A 109 8.70 -13.72 -35.38
N PRO A 110 7.67 -13.59 -34.52
CA PRO A 110 7.35 -12.32 -33.91
C PRO A 110 8.44 -11.90 -32.92
N CYS A 111 8.94 -10.66 -33.07
CA CYS A 111 9.85 -10.07 -32.10
C CYS A 111 9.08 -9.53 -30.89
N CYS A 112 9.66 -9.69 -29.71
CA CYS A 112 9.13 -9.12 -28.49
C CYS A 112 9.37 -7.61 -28.46
N HIS A 113 8.32 -6.84 -28.16
CA HIS A 113 8.42 -5.38 -28.10
C HIS A 113 9.33 -4.89 -26.96
N GLN A 114 9.44 -5.64 -25.87
CA GLN A 114 10.24 -5.23 -24.70
C GLN A 114 11.74 -5.48 -24.89
N CYS A 115 12.13 -6.69 -25.30
CA CYS A 115 13.54 -7.08 -25.41
C CYS A 115 14.07 -7.10 -26.85
N GLY A 116 13.21 -7.02 -27.86
CA GLY A 116 13.60 -7.04 -29.27
C GLY A 116 13.91 -8.45 -29.83
N GLU A 117 14.05 -9.45 -28.96
CA GLU A 117 14.39 -10.82 -29.34
C GLU A 117 13.21 -11.59 -29.95
N PHE A 118 13.51 -12.62 -30.74
CA PHE A 118 12.51 -13.52 -31.31
C PHE A 118 11.76 -14.29 -30.21
N ILE A 119 10.44 -14.38 -30.34
CA ILE A 119 9.60 -15.15 -29.43
C ILE A 119 9.49 -16.57 -29.95
N ILE A 120 10.09 -17.51 -29.21
CA ILE A 120 10.00 -18.94 -29.46
C ILE A 120 8.95 -19.52 -28.50
N GLY A 121 7.89 -20.14 -29.04
CA GLY A 121 6.82 -20.76 -28.25
C GLY A 121 5.61 -19.85 -27.99
N ARG A 122 5.20 -19.72 -26.71
CA ARG A 122 3.98 -18.97 -26.33
C ARG A 122 4.17 -17.47 -26.58
N VAL A 123 3.35 -16.90 -27.46
CA VAL A 123 3.34 -15.46 -27.75
C VAL A 123 2.15 -14.78 -27.07
N ILE A 124 2.41 -13.66 -26.39
CA ILE A 124 1.36 -12.77 -25.90
C ILE A 124 1.12 -11.67 -26.93
N LYS A 125 -0.08 -11.62 -27.52
CA LYS A 125 -0.51 -10.52 -28.40
C LYS A 125 -1.34 -9.52 -27.60
N ALA A 126 -0.76 -8.37 -27.30
CA ALA A 126 -1.39 -7.32 -26.52
C ALA A 126 -0.88 -5.94 -26.94
N MET A 127 -1.71 -4.91 -26.80
CA MET A 127 -1.35 -3.52 -27.17
C MET A 127 -0.85 -3.37 -28.62
N ASN A 128 -1.40 -4.15 -29.57
CA ASN A 128 -0.95 -4.23 -30.97
C ASN A 128 0.50 -4.71 -31.17
N ASN A 129 1.11 -5.27 -30.12
CA ASN A 129 2.48 -5.77 -30.11
C ASN A 129 2.51 -7.25 -29.70
N SER A 130 3.65 -7.90 -29.96
CA SER A 130 3.94 -9.25 -29.50
C SER A 130 4.95 -9.21 -28.36
N TRP A 131 4.80 -10.08 -27.37
CA TRP A 131 5.60 -10.09 -26.16
C TRP A 131 5.91 -11.52 -25.72
N HIS A 132 7.08 -11.75 -25.12
CA HIS A 132 7.29 -12.96 -24.32
C HIS A 132 6.38 -12.93 -23.09
N PRO A 133 5.94 -14.09 -22.58
CA PRO A 133 5.15 -14.17 -21.36
C PRO A 133 5.83 -13.44 -20.18
N GLU A 134 7.14 -13.63 -20.02
CA GLU A 134 7.96 -13.01 -18.97
C GLU A 134 8.25 -11.52 -19.19
N CYS A 135 8.18 -11.05 -20.44
CA CYS A 135 8.43 -9.65 -20.76
C CYS A 135 7.16 -8.80 -20.73
N PHE A 136 5.97 -9.42 -20.71
CA PHE A 136 4.70 -8.71 -20.62
C PHE A 136 4.36 -8.45 -19.15
N CYS A 137 4.93 -7.39 -18.59
CA CYS A 137 4.86 -7.06 -17.17
C CYS A 137 4.08 -5.78 -16.89
N CYS A 138 3.53 -5.66 -15.68
CA CYS A 138 2.89 -4.42 -15.25
C CYS A 138 3.90 -3.27 -15.24
N ASP A 139 3.58 -2.17 -15.91
CA ASP A 139 4.46 -0.99 -16.00
C ASP A 139 4.84 -0.41 -14.62
N LEU A 140 4.01 -0.62 -13.59
CA LEU A 140 4.22 -0.08 -12.24
C LEU A 140 4.85 -1.05 -11.24
N CYS A 141 4.49 -2.34 -11.26
CA CYS A 141 4.98 -3.33 -10.28
C CYS A 141 5.85 -4.43 -10.89
N GLN A 142 6.02 -4.44 -12.21
CA GLN A 142 6.82 -5.42 -12.96
C GLN A 142 6.35 -6.88 -12.82
N GLU A 143 5.15 -7.10 -12.28
CA GLU A 143 4.56 -8.44 -12.21
C GLU A 143 4.12 -8.93 -13.59
N VAL A 144 4.40 -10.20 -13.89
CA VAL A 144 4.08 -10.83 -15.17
C VAL A 144 2.56 -10.91 -15.36
N LEU A 145 2.06 -10.34 -16.44
CA LEU A 145 0.63 -10.20 -16.72
C LEU A 145 0.07 -11.35 -17.59
N ALA A 146 0.93 -12.25 -18.09
CA ALA A 146 0.57 -13.28 -19.06
C ALA A 146 -0.63 -14.15 -18.61
N ASP A 147 -0.74 -14.45 -17.32
CA ASP A 147 -1.78 -15.33 -16.76
C ASP A 147 -2.77 -14.59 -15.83
N ILE A 148 -2.38 -13.42 -15.32
CA ILE A 148 -3.19 -12.61 -14.40
C ILE A 148 -4.18 -11.72 -15.17
N GLY A 149 -3.82 -11.36 -16.41
CA GLY A 149 -4.56 -10.39 -17.21
C GLY A 149 -4.22 -8.94 -16.84
N PHE A 150 -4.57 -8.01 -17.73
CA PHE A 150 -4.17 -6.61 -17.63
C PHE A 150 -5.29 -5.64 -17.98
N VAL A 151 -5.09 -4.37 -17.61
CA VAL A 151 -5.95 -3.25 -17.98
C VAL A 151 -5.12 -2.22 -18.75
N LYS A 152 -5.65 -1.73 -19.87
CA LYS A 152 -5.06 -0.63 -20.63
C LYS A 152 -5.37 0.69 -19.96
N ASN A 153 -4.35 1.45 -19.56
CA ASN A 153 -4.51 2.80 -19.01
C ASN A 153 -3.56 3.78 -19.72
N ALA A 154 -4.11 4.70 -20.51
CA ALA A 154 -3.33 5.72 -21.24
C ALA A 154 -2.11 5.16 -22.02
N GLY A 155 -2.28 4.00 -22.67
CA GLY A 155 -1.21 3.33 -23.41
C GLY A 155 -0.31 2.41 -22.58
N ARG A 156 -0.44 2.41 -21.25
CA ARG A 156 0.26 1.50 -20.34
C ARG A 156 -0.57 0.23 -20.09
N HIS A 157 0.11 -0.87 -19.81
CA HIS A 157 -0.48 -2.16 -19.44
C HIS A 157 -0.23 -2.41 -17.96
N LEU A 158 -1.29 -2.29 -17.17
CA LEU A 158 -1.23 -2.36 -15.71
C LEU A 158 -1.95 -3.60 -15.21
N CYS A 159 -1.46 -4.20 -14.12
CA CYS A 159 -2.24 -5.18 -13.37
C CYS A 159 -3.47 -4.48 -12.74
N ARG A 160 -4.55 -5.23 -12.49
CA ARG A 160 -5.78 -4.69 -11.88
C ARG A 160 -5.50 -3.93 -10.56
N PRO A 161 -4.65 -4.44 -9.64
CA PRO A 161 -4.29 -3.70 -8.42
C PRO A 161 -3.63 -2.33 -8.69
N CYS A 162 -2.67 -2.26 -9.60
CA CYS A 162 -1.97 -1.02 -9.96
C CYS A 162 -2.90 -0.02 -10.67
N HIS A 163 -3.76 -0.50 -11.57
CA HIS A 163 -4.77 0.34 -12.22
C HIS A 163 -5.74 0.94 -11.19
N ASN A 164 -6.27 0.10 -10.28
CA ASN A 164 -7.16 0.55 -9.21
C ASN A 164 -6.46 1.57 -8.29
N ARG A 165 -5.15 1.42 -8.06
CA ARG A 165 -4.36 2.35 -7.24
C ARG A 165 -4.21 3.73 -7.86
N GLU A 166 -3.92 3.81 -9.15
CA GLU A 166 -3.91 5.09 -9.85
C GLU A 166 -5.29 5.75 -9.85
N LYS A 167 -6.35 4.96 -10.10
CA LYS A 167 -7.73 5.47 -10.12
C LYS A 167 -8.20 5.96 -8.74
N ALA A 168 -7.88 5.24 -7.67
CA ALA A 168 -8.21 5.62 -6.30
C ALA A 168 -7.51 6.93 -5.90
N ARG A 169 -6.23 7.10 -6.25
CA ARG A 169 -5.49 8.36 -6.03
C ARG A 169 -6.14 9.56 -6.72
N GLY A 170 -6.62 9.38 -7.95
CA GLY A 170 -7.31 10.45 -8.68
C GLY A 170 -8.66 10.85 -8.07
N LEU A 171 -9.34 9.93 -7.37
CA LEU A 171 -10.65 10.16 -6.75
C LEU A 171 -10.57 10.44 -5.24
N GLY A 172 -9.39 10.40 -4.63
CA GLY A 172 -9.22 10.49 -3.17
C GLY A 172 -9.85 9.33 -2.40
N LYS A 173 -10.02 8.15 -3.04
CA LYS A 173 -10.61 6.96 -2.43
C LYS A 173 -9.55 5.99 -1.91
N TYR A 174 -9.97 5.07 -1.03
CA TYR A 174 -9.11 4.03 -0.47
C TYR A 174 -9.16 2.74 -1.30
N ILE A 175 -8.13 1.90 -1.17
CA ILE A 175 -8.04 0.57 -1.79
C ILE A 175 -8.04 -0.44 -0.68
N CYS A 176 -8.88 -1.47 -0.78
CA CYS A 176 -8.87 -2.52 0.21
C CYS A 176 -7.61 -3.38 0.10
N GLN A 177 -6.94 -3.60 1.23
CA GLN A 177 -5.73 -4.42 1.28
C GLN A 177 -5.98 -5.93 1.09
N LYS A 178 -7.22 -6.41 1.28
CA LYS A 178 -7.58 -7.83 1.09
C LYS A 178 -7.92 -8.16 -0.37
N CYS A 179 -8.76 -7.35 -1.02
CA CYS A 179 -9.25 -7.63 -2.38
C CYS A 179 -8.64 -6.74 -3.48
N HIS A 180 -7.86 -5.71 -3.12
CA HIS A 180 -7.25 -4.74 -4.03
C HIS A 180 -8.24 -3.96 -4.91
N ALA A 181 -9.53 -3.96 -4.54
CA ALA A 181 -10.57 -3.16 -5.16
C ALA A 181 -10.72 -1.81 -4.46
N ILE A 182 -11.32 -0.85 -5.17
CA ILE A 182 -11.58 0.48 -4.64
C ILE A 182 -12.71 0.39 -3.60
N ILE A 183 -12.57 1.11 -2.49
CA ILE A 183 -13.60 1.24 -1.47
C ILE A 183 -14.43 2.47 -1.82
N ASP A 184 -15.70 2.26 -2.17
CA ASP A 184 -16.59 3.34 -2.58
C ASP A 184 -17.14 4.15 -1.41
N GLU A 185 -17.37 3.48 -0.28
CA GLU A 185 -17.86 4.06 0.97
C GLU A 185 -16.72 4.27 1.99
N GLN A 186 -17.08 4.49 3.26
CA GLN A 186 -16.12 4.66 4.34
C GLN A 186 -15.34 3.36 4.60
N PRO A 187 -13.99 3.39 4.61
CA PRO A 187 -13.20 2.20 4.85
C PRO A 187 -13.28 1.78 6.32
N LEU A 188 -13.26 0.47 6.56
CA LEU A 188 -12.93 -0.07 7.87
C LEU A 188 -11.40 -0.07 8.02
N ILE A 189 -10.88 0.59 9.05
CA ILE A 189 -9.45 0.58 9.36
C ILE A 189 -9.17 -0.55 10.35
N PHE A 190 -8.32 -1.50 9.97
CA PHE A 190 -7.88 -2.58 10.83
C PHE A 190 -6.36 -2.69 10.75
N LYS A 191 -5.67 -2.67 11.90
CA LYS A 191 -4.18 -2.65 11.94
C LYS A 191 -3.55 -1.55 11.07
N ASN A 192 -4.18 -0.38 11.00
CA ASN A 192 -3.81 0.79 10.17
C ASN A 192 -3.98 0.63 8.65
N ASP A 193 -4.51 -0.49 8.17
CA ASP A 193 -4.79 -0.69 6.75
C ASP A 193 -6.29 -0.54 6.45
N PRO A 194 -6.66 0.04 5.28
CA PRO A 194 -8.04 0.17 4.86
C PRO A 194 -8.57 -1.12 4.24
N TYR A 195 -9.80 -1.47 4.61
CA TYR A 195 -10.52 -2.62 4.08
C TYR A 195 -11.99 -2.32 3.81
N HIS A 196 -12.61 -3.12 2.93
CA HIS A 196 -14.06 -3.16 2.88
C HIS A 196 -14.62 -3.75 4.19
N PRO A 197 -15.68 -3.17 4.76
CA PRO A 197 -16.29 -3.69 5.99
C PRO A 197 -16.86 -5.11 5.87
N ASP A 198 -17.41 -5.47 4.70
CA ASP A 198 -18.02 -6.77 4.37
C ASP A 198 -17.04 -7.95 4.43
N HIS A 199 -15.73 -7.69 4.37
CA HIS A 199 -14.70 -8.71 4.49
C HIS A 199 -14.51 -9.26 5.90
N PHE A 200 -15.15 -8.65 6.89
CA PHE A 200 -15.01 -8.99 8.29
C PHE A 200 -16.37 -9.25 8.94
N ASN A 201 -16.35 -10.17 9.89
CA ASN A 201 -17.49 -10.51 10.72
C ASN A 201 -17.12 -10.21 12.18
N CYS A 202 -18.11 -9.79 12.95
CA CYS A 202 -17.95 -9.55 14.39
C CYS A 202 -17.53 -10.85 15.08
N ALA A 203 -16.43 -10.82 15.83
CA ALA A 203 -15.94 -11.98 16.59
C ALA A 203 -16.96 -12.51 17.60
N ASN A 204 -17.84 -11.65 18.13
CA ASN A 204 -18.85 -12.05 19.11
C ASN A 204 -20.17 -12.54 18.51
N CYS A 205 -20.66 -11.94 17.43
CA CYS A 205 -22.00 -12.25 16.89
C CYS A 205 -22.03 -12.75 15.45
N GLY A 206 -20.88 -12.83 14.78
CA GLY A 206 -20.74 -13.32 13.40
C GLY A 206 -21.34 -12.42 12.31
N LYS A 207 -22.03 -11.33 12.67
CA LYS A 207 -22.60 -10.39 11.69
C LYS A 207 -21.51 -9.67 10.91
N GLU A 208 -21.76 -9.42 9.64
CA GLU A 208 -20.93 -8.57 8.79
C GLU A 208 -20.73 -7.21 9.45
N LEU A 209 -19.49 -6.71 9.37
CA LEU A 209 -19.10 -5.46 9.99
C LEU A 209 -19.43 -4.28 9.08
N THR A 210 -19.57 -3.13 9.70
CA THR A 210 -19.67 -1.82 9.03
C THR A 210 -18.40 -1.03 9.29
N ALA A 211 -18.24 0.12 8.63
CA ALA A 211 -17.10 1.02 8.85
C ALA A 211 -16.95 1.48 10.32
N ASP A 212 -18.01 1.36 11.13
CA ASP A 212 -18.03 1.69 12.56
C ASP A 212 -17.50 0.60 13.48
N ALA A 213 -17.09 -0.55 12.95
CA ALA A 213 -16.55 -1.61 13.79
C ALA A 213 -15.29 -1.15 14.55
N ARG A 214 -15.04 -1.82 15.67
CA ARG A 214 -13.98 -1.47 16.61
C ARG A 214 -13.07 -2.66 16.84
N GLU A 215 -11.77 -2.37 16.83
CA GLU A 215 -10.74 -3.33 17.19
C GLU A 215 -10.58 -3.35 18.72
N LEU A 216 -10.60 -4.53 19.31
CA LEU A 216 -10.32 -4.76 20.73
C LEU A 216 -9.42 -5.99 20.84
N LYS A 217 -8.22 -5.83 21.41
CA LYS A 217 -7.23 -6.90 21.60
C LYS A 217 -6.89 -7.68 20.30
N GLY A 218 -6.89 -7.00 19.15
CA GLY A 218 -6.56 -7.58 17.85
C GLY A 218 -7.72 -8.27 17.12
N GLU A 219 -8.93 -8.25 17.68
CA GLU A 219 -10.15 -8.75 17.03
C GLU A 219 -11.14 -7.62 16.75
N LEU A 220 -11.98 -7.82 15.73
CA LEU A 220 -12.97 -6.84 15.32
C LEU A 220 -14.37 -7.18 15.87
N TYR A 221 -15.01 -6.16 16.42
CA TYR A 221 -16.34 -6.25 17.00
C TYR A 221 -17.25 -5.20 16.38
N CYS A 222 -18.50 -5.57 16.10
CA CYS A 222 -19.51 -4.59 15.74
C CYS A 222 -19.77 -3.66 16.94
N LEU A 223 -20.15 -2.41 16.66
CA LEU A 223 -20.38 -1.40 17.69
C LEU A 223 -21.29 -1.90 18.84
N PRO A 224 -22.43 -2.59 18.58
CA PRO A 224 -23.26 -3.13 19.67
C PRO A 224 -22.59 -4.20 20.53
N CYS A 225 -21.75 -5.06 19.95
CA CYS A 225 -21.04 -6.09 20.71
C CYS A 225 -19.87 -5.48 21.49
N HIS A 226 -19.18 -4.52 20.90
CA HIS A 226 -18.15 -3.76 21.59
C HIS A 226 -18.71 -3.04 22.84
N ASP A 227 -19.85 -2.35 22.70
CA ASP A 227 -20.49 -1.63 23.81
C ASP A 227 -20.98 -2.57 24.92
N LYS A 228 -21.49 -3.76 24.57
CA LYS A 228 -21.93 -4.79 25.53
C LYS A 228 -20.78 -5.39 26.35
N MET A 229 -19.55 -5.35 25.84
CA MET A 229 -18.38 -5.82 26.59
C MET A 229 -17.98 -4.87 27.73
N GLY A 230 -18.72 -3.76 27.92
CA GLY A 230 -18.60 -2.92 29.11
C GLY A 230 -17.29 -2.13 29.16
N VAL A 231 -16.65 -1.93 28.01
CA VAL A 231 -15.41 -1.15 27.94
C VAL A 231 -15.77 0.32 28.18
N PRO A 232 -15.31 0.93 29.28
CA PRO A 232 -15.74 2.27 29.66
C PRO A 232 -15.28 3.28 28.60
N ILE A 233 -16.21 4.07 28.06
CA ILE A 233 -15.90 5.06 27.01
C ILE A 233 -15.72 6.43 27.64
N CYS A 234 -14.60 7.08 27.34
CA CYS A 234 -14.33 8.42 27.85
C CYS A 234 -15.31 9.46 27.26
N GLY A 235 -15.99 10.20 28.14
CA GLY A 235 -16.93 11.26 27.78
C GLY A 235 -16.33 12.43 27.01
N ALA A 236 -15.01 12.64 27.08
CA ALA A 236 -14.29 13.68 26.34
C ALA A 236 -13.82 13.20 24.96
N CYS A 237 -12.97 12.17 24.90
CA CYS A 237 -12.32 11.74 23.65
C CYS A 237 -13.09 10.66 22.88
N ARG A 238 -14.20 10.13 23.44
CA ARG A 238 -15.01 9.04 22.85
C ARG A 238 -14.22 7.77 22.52
N ARG A 239 -13.08 7.56 23.18
CA ARG A 239 -12.25 6.34 23.05
C ARG A 239 -12.46 5.41 24.26
N PRO A 240 -12.29 4.08 24.07
CA PRO A 240 -12.20 3.11 25.15
C PRO A 240 -11.14 3.52 26.19
N ILE A 241 -11.46 3.35 27.48
CA ILE A 241 -10.53 3.58 28.59
C ILE A 241 -9.88 2.25 28.97
N GLU A 242 -8.60 2.14 28.65
CA GLU A 242 -7.76 1.02 29.07
C GLU A 242 -7.09 1.39 30.41
N GLY A 243 -7.62 0.89 31.53
CA GLY A 243 -7.04 1.10 32.86
C GLY A 243 -7.94 1.87 33.83
N ARG A 244 -7.37 2.83 34.58
CA ARG A 244 -8.10 3.55 35.64
C ARG A 244 -9.16 4.47 35.04
N VAL A 245 -10.41 4.26 35.46
CA VAL A 245 -11.57 5.07 35.08
C VAL A 245 -11.93 6.06 36.18
N VAL A 246 -12.28 7.29 35.77
CA VAL A 246 -12.93 8.27 36.64
C VAL A 246 -14.42 8.24 36.36
N ASN A 247 -15.23 7.92 37.37
CA ASN A 247 -16.69 7.99 37.30
C ASN A 247 -17.14 9.34 37.90
N ALA A 248 -17.57 10.27 37.06
CA ALA A 248 -18.00 11.59 37.49
C ALA A 248 -19.07 12.14 36.53
N MET A 249 -20.03 12.91 37.06
CA MET A 249 -21.07 13.59 36.26
C MET A 249 -21.91 12.62 35.40
N GLY A 250 -22.18 11.42 35.93
CA GLY A 250 -22.92 10.36 35.22
C GLY A 250 -22.21 9.77 34.00
N LYS A 251 -20.91 10.06 33.81
CA LYS A 251 -20.08 9.58 32.70
C LYS A 251 -18.76 9.00 33.20
N GLN A 252 -18.07 8.32 32.28
CA GLN A 252 -16.75 7.72 32.52
C GLN A 252 -15.69 8.54 31.79
N TRP A 253 -14.51 8.71 32.38
CA TRP A 253 -13.45 9.57 31.85
C TRP A 253 -12.08 8.94 32.02
N HIS A 254 -11.15 9.23 31.10
CA HIS A 254 -9.73 9.06 31.38
C HIS A 254 -9.34 10.00 32.52
N VAL A 255 -8.41 9.56 33.38
CA VAL A 255 -7.86 10.38 34.49
C VAL A 255 -7.34 11.74 33.99
N GLU A 256 -6.74 11.76 32.80
CA GLU A 256 -6.17 12.95 32.17
C GLU A 256 -7.22 13.84 31.48
N HIS A 257 -8.35 13.28 31.06
CA HIS A 257 -9.40 14.02 30.35
C HIS A 257 -10.47 14.59 31.28
N PHE A 258 -10.51 14.16 32.55
CA PHE A 258 -11.35 14.79 33.54
C PHE A 258 -10.66 16.06 34.08
N VAL A 259 -10.90 17.17 33.38
CA VAL A 259 -10.21 18.45 33.57
C VAL A 259 -11.16 19.56 34.01
N CYS A 260 -10.60 20.60 34.62
CA CYS A 260 -11.34 21.83 34.92
C CYS A 260 -11.70 22.57 33.62
N ALA A 261 -12.98 22.94 33.45
CA ALA A 261 -13.49 23.63 32.27
C ALA A 261 -12.88 25.04 32.04
N LYS A 262 -12.18 25.61 33.03
CA LYS A 262 -11.58 26.95 32.92
C LYS A 262 -10.06 26.93 32.68
N CYS A 263 -9.32 26.02 33.31
CA CYS A 263 -7.87 25.96 33.18
C CYS A 263 -7.36 24.70 32.48
N GLU A 264 -8.25 23.77 32.13
CA GLU A 264 -7.95 22.55 31.40
C GLU A 264 -6.95 21.62 32.11
N LYS A 265 -6.67 21.88 33.40
CA LYS A 265 -5.82 21.01 34.21
C LYS A 265 -6.62 19.79 34.71
N PRO A 266 -6.06 18.57 34.61
CA PRO A 266 -6.69 17.36 35.11
C PRO A 266 -6.80 17.38 36.63
N PHE A 267 -7.90 16.82 37.15
CA PHE A 267 -8.11 16.76 38.59
C PHE A 267 -7.23 15.72 39.28
N LEU A 268 -6.82 14.63 38.60
CA LEU A 268 -5.96 13.58 39.17
C LEU A 268 -6.45 13.03 40.54
N GLY A 269 -7.76 13.05 40.80
CA GLY A 269 -8.37 12.65 42.07
C GLY A 269 -8.57 13.78 43.09
N HIS A 270 -8.10 15.00 42.81
CA HIS A 270 -8.45 16.18 43.60
C HIS A 270 -9.94 16.52 43.50
N ARG A 271 -10.43 17.23 44.52
CA ARG A 271 -11.84 17.65 44.61
C ARG A 271 -12.21 18.53 43.42
N HIS A 272 -13.39 18.28 42.86
CA HIS A 272 -13.98 19.06 41.78
C HIS A 272 -15.38 19.55 42.19
N TYR A 273 -15.84 20.62 41.54
CA TYR A 273 -17.14 21.22 41.78
C TYR A 273 -17.92 21.28 40.47
N GLU A 274 -19.15 20.76 40.48
CA GLU A 274 -20.01 20.69 39.30
C GLU A 274 -20.96 21.89 39.21
N ARG A 275 -21.08 22.49 38.03
CA ARG A 275 -22.10 23.49 37.72
C ARG A 275 -22.53 23.41 36.26
N LYS A 276 -23.85 23.31 36.01
CA LYS A 276 -24.45 23.22 34.66
C LYS A 276 -23.81 22.13 33.77
N GLY A 277 -23.43 20.99 34.35
CA GLY A 277 -22.79 19.90 33.61
C GLY A 277 -21.33 20.16 33.21
N LEU A 278 -20.65 21.12 33.85
CA LEU A 278 -19.20 21.33 33.74
C LEU A 278 -18.51 21.18 35.11
N ALA A 279 -17.30 20.63 35.12
CA ALA A 279 -16.46 20.50 36.31
C ALA A 279 -15.45 21.65 36.42
N TYR A 280 -15.32 22.22 37.61
CA TYR A 280 -14.38 23.29 37.93
C TYR A 280 -13.50 22.90 39.11
N CYS A 281 -12.24 23.35 39.10
CA CYS A 281 -11.42 23.31 40.31
C CYS A 281 -11.89 24.38 41.30
N GLU A 282 -11.57 24.17 42.57
CA GLU A 282 -12.00 25.04 43.68
C GLU A 282 -11.76 26.54 43.39
N THR A 283 -10.55 26.86 42.94
CA THR A 283 -10.15 28.24 42.61
C THR A 283 -11.03 28.86 41.54
N HIS A 284 -11.23 28.18 40.40
CA HIS A 284 -12.04 28.71 39.30
C HIS A 284 -13.54 28.67 39.59
N TYR A 285 -14.00 27.71 40.40
CA TYR A 285 -15.38 27.67 40.84
C TYR A 285 -15.70 28.89 41.70
N ASN A 286 -14.85 29.18 42.69
CA ASN A 286 -15.02 30.36 43.55
C ASN A 286 -14.85 31.67 42.75
N GLN A 287 -13.90 31.73 41.81
CA GLN A 287 -13.73 32.92 40.96
C GLN A 287 -14.94 33.23 40.07
N LEU A 288 -15.62 32.21 39.54
CA LEU A 288 -16.73 32.38 38.61
C LEU A 288 -18.09 32.46 39.32
N PHE A 289 -18.24 31.78 40.45
CA PHE A 289 -19.54 31.55 41.11
C PHE A 289 -19.52 31.81 42.62
N GLY A 290 -18.37 32.16 43.19
CA GLY A 290 -18.25 32.48 44.61
C GLY A 290 -18.81 33.86 44.93
N ASP A 291 -19.27 34.03 46.16
CA ASP A 291 -19.77 35.31 46.63
C ASP A 291 -18.63 36.33 46.75
N VAL A 292 -18.82 37.50 46.15
CA VAL A 292 -17.86 38.60 46.21
C VAL A 292 -18.17 39.48 47.42
N CYS A 293 -17.16 39.73 48.25
CA CYS A 293 -17.33 40.62 49.39
C CYS A 293 -17.55 42.07 48.93
N PHE A 294 -18.63 42.68 49.40
CA PHE A 294 -19.01 44.06 49.08
C PHE A 294 -17.95 45.12 49.45
N HIS A 295 -17.10 44.86 50.44
CA HIS A 295 -16.09 45.83 50.88
C HIS A 295 -14.75 45.68 50.15
N CYS A 296 -14.21 44.46 50.06
CA CYS A 296 -12.89 44.23 49.48
C CYS A 296 -12.91 43.83 48.00
N ASN A 297 -14.10 43.60 47.42
CA ASN A 297 -14.31 43.13 46.05
C ASN A 297 -13.54 41.85 45.70
N ARG A 298 -13.17 41.06 46.72
CA ARG A 298 -12.56 39.73 46.55
C ARG A 298 -13.61 38.66 46.79
N VAL A 299 -13.45 37.54 46.09
CA VAL A 299 -14.22 36.32 46.32
C VAL A 299 -13.97 35.84 47.75
N ILE A 300 -15.04 35.50 48.46
CA ILE A 300 -14.98 35.03 49.84
C ILE A 300 -14.58 33.55 49.84
N GLU A 301 -13.35 33.27 50.23
CA GLU A 301 -12.86 31.90 50.47
C GLU A 301 -13.25 31.49 51.90
N GLY A 302 -14.41 30.86 52.08
CA GLY A 302 -14.89 30.35 53.37
C GLY A 302 -16.26 30.89 53.80
N ASP A 303 -16.43 31.17 55.10
CA ASP A 303 -17.72 31.61 55.66
C ASP A 303 -18.16 32.96 55.11
N VAL A 304 -19.36 32.98 54.53
CA VAL A 304 -20.02 34.20 54.04
C VAL A 304 -20.88 34.80 55.13
N VAL A 305 -20.71 36.10 55.40
CA VAL A 305 -21.65 36.87 56.22
C VAL A 305 -22.65 37.56 55.29
N SER A 306 -23.88 37.04 55.23
CA SER A 306 -24.98 37.66 54.50
C SER A 306 -25.67 38.70 55.38
N ALA A 307 -25.48 39.98 55.09
CA ALA A 307 -26.09 41.08 55.82
C ALA A 307 -26.35 42.27 54.88
N LEU A 308 -27.43 43.02 55.11
CA LEU A 308 -27.82 44.19 54.30
C LEU A 308 -28.06 43.84 52.81
N ASN A 309 -28.65 42.66 52.54
CA ASN A 309 -28.80 42.09 51.18
C ASN A 309 -27.49 42.01 50.38
N LYS A 310 -26.36 41.86 51.07
CA LYS A 310 -25.00 41.82 50.50
C LYS A 310 -24.18 40.71 51.16
N ALA A 311 -23.17 40.21 50.44
CA ALA A 311 -22.21 39.25 50.95
C ALA A 311 -20.96 39.96 51.48
N TRP A 312 -20.47 39.53 52.64
CA TRP A 312 -19.31 40.10 53.30
C TRP A 312 -18.34 39.01 53.75
N CYS A 313 -17.05 39.26 53.62
CA CYS A 313 -16.02 38.42 54.22
C CYS A 313 -16.02 38.62 55.74
N VAL A 314 -15.76 37.56 56.53
CA VAL A 314 -15.72 37.64 58.02
C VAL A 314 -14.80 38.76 58.53
N ASN A 315 -13.71 39.03 57.81
CA ASN A 315 -12.77 40.10 58.15
C ASN A 315 -13.24 41.51 57.75
N CYS A 316 -14.15 41.59 56.79
CA CYS A 316 -14.61 42.83 56.16
C CYS A 316 -15.91 43.35 56.77
N PHE A 317 -16.67 42.48 57.43
CA PHE A 317 -17.89 42.86 58.13
C PHE A 317 -17.52 43.56 59.45
N ALA A 318 -17.27 44.86 59.39
CA ALA A 318 -16.83 45.68 60.51
C ALA A 318 -17.54 47.04 60.53
N CYS A 319 -17.62 47.65 61.72
CA CYS A 319 -18.25 48.96 61.88
C CYS A 319 -17.53 50.04 61.06
N SER A 320 -18.25 50.75 60.18
CA SER A 320 -17.65 51.80 59.33
C SER A 320 -17.05 53.00 60.10
N THR A 321 -17.38 53.16 61.39
CA THR A 321 -16.90 54.29 62.20
C THR A 321 -15.75 53.91 63.14
N CYS A 322 -15.71 52.65 63.61
CA CYS A 322 -14.71 52.22 64.60
C CYS A 322 -13.93 50.96 64.21
N ASN A 323 -14.16 50.42 63.00
CA ASN A 323 -13.52 49.23 62.44
C ASN A 323 -13.58 47.96 63.31
N THR A 324 -14.44 47.94 64.34
CA THR A 324 -14.63 46.73 65.15
C THR A 324 -15.35 45.67 64.33
N LYS A 325 -14.79 44.45 64.29
CA LYS A 325 -15.41 43.30 63.61
C LYS A 325 -16.80 43.04 64.18
N LEU A 326 -17.78 42.96 63.30
CA LEU A 326 -19.16 42.66 63.63
C LEU A 326 -19.45 41.19 63.32
N THR A 327 -20.51 40.67 63.91
CA THR A 327 -21.04 39.33 63.62
C THR A 327 -22.56 39.48 63.55
N LEU A 328 -23.27 38.50 63.00
CA LEU A 328 -24.74 38.51 62.95
C LEU A 328 -25.39 38.55 64.35
N LYS A 329 -24.64 38.21 65.41
CA LYS A 329 -25.09 38.31 66.82
C LYS A 329 -25.04 39.75 67.36
N ASN A 330 -24.23 40.62 66.75
CA ASN A 330 -24.06 41.99 67.21
C ASN A 330 -25.19 42.89 66.67
N LYS A 331 -25.67 43.83 67.48
CA LYS A 331 -26.64 44.85 67.02
C LYS A 331 -25.93 45.93 66.19
N PHE A 332 -26.29 46.04 64.92
CA PHE A 332 -25.77 47.04 63.98
C PHE A 332 -26.91 47.71 63.20
N VAL A 333 -26.62 48.86 62.60
CA VAL A 333 -27.54 49.65 61.76
C VAL A 333 -26.87 49.91 60.42
N GLU A 334 -27.65 49.93 59.33
CA GLU A 334 -27.17 50.33 58.01
C GLU A 334 -27.03 51.85 57.92
N PHE A 335 -25.85 52.32 57.54
CA PHE A 335 -25.58 53.70 57.22
C PHE A 335 -24.66 53.77 56.01
N ASP A 336 -25.08 54.49 54.97
CA ASP A 336 -24.32 54.64 53.72
C ASP A 336 -23.89 53.29 53.12
N MET A 337 -24.83 52.33 53.05
CA MET A 337 -24.63 50.97 52.56
C MET A 337 -23.59 50.14 53.35
N LYS A 338 -23.21 50.58 54.56
CA LYS A 338 -22.22 49.93 55.42
C LYS A 338 -22.78 49.70 56.84
N PRO A 339 -22.31 48.66 57.55
CA PRO A 339 -22.76 48.39 58.90
C PRO A 339 -22.09 49.33 59.92
N VAL A 340 -22.87 49.88 60.84
CA VAL A 340 -22.41 50.70 61.96
C VAL A 340 -22.87 50.06 63.27
N CYS A 341 -21.96 49.89 64.23
CA CYS A 341 -22.30 49.29 65.52
C CYS A 341 -23.22 50.22 66.33
N LYS A 342 -24.07 49.64 67.19
CA LYS A 342 -24.99 50.42 68.04
C LYS A 342 -24.30 51.56 68.81
N LYS A 343 -23.10 51.31 69.36
CA LYS A 343 -22.31 52.31 70.11
C LYS A 343 -21.91 53.51 69.26
N CYS A 344 -21.58 53.31 67.99
CA CYS A 344 -21.24 54.39 67.06
C CYS A 344 -22.51 55.10 66.57
N TYR A 345 -23.58 54.34 66.32
CA TYR A 345 -24.88 54.90 65.95
C TYR A 345 -25.44 55.84 67.02
N GLU A 346 -25.29 55.51 68.30
CA GLU A 346 -25.73 56.38 69.41
C GLU A 346 -24.98 57.71 69.48
N LYS A 347 -23.77 57.80 68.92
CA LYS A 347 -23.00 59.06 68.85
C LYS A 347 -23.42 59.98 67.70
N PHE A 348 -24.27 59.53 66.78
CA PHE A 348 -24.71 60.35 65.65
C PHE A 348 -25.65 61.50 66.10
N PRO A 349 -25.59 62.67 65.44
CA PRO A 349 -26.50 63.78 65.68
C PRO A 349 -27.97 63.36 65.57
N LEU A 350 -28.83 63.91 66.44
CA LEU A 350 -30.26 63.58 66.51
C LEU A 350 -31.01 63.81 65.18
N GLU A 351 -30.63 64.85 64.43
CA GLU A 351 -31.21 65.16 63.12
C GLU A 351 -30.89 64.08 62.07
N LEU A 352 -29.67 63.54 62.10
CA LEU A 352 -29.23 62.48 61.21
C LEU A 352 -29.96 61.17 61.50
N LYS A 353 -30.15 60.82 62.78
CA LYS A 353 -30.94 59.65 63.21
C LYS A 353 -32.40 59.73 62.76
N LYS A 354 -33.02 60.92 62.85
CA LYS A 354 -34.40 61.16 62.37
C LYS A 354 -34.51 60.95 60.85
N ARG A 355 -33.53 61.43 60.08
CA ARG A 355 -33.48 61.23 58.62
C ARG A 355 -33.33 59.76 58.23
N LEU A 356 -32.45 59.02 58.93
CA LEU A 356 -32.24 57.59 58.70
C LEU A 356 -33.48 56.75 59.02
N LYS A 357 -34.17 57.07 60.13
CA LYS A 357 -35.43 56.41 60.48
C LYS A 357 -36.51 56.62 59.41
N LYS A 358 -36.64 57.86 58.90
CA LYS A 358 -37.57 58.19 57.81
C LYS A 358 -37.21 57.45 56.50
N LEU A 359 -35.92 57.32 56.17
CA LEU A 359 -35.45 56.55 55.01
C LEU A 359 -35.74 55.04 55.13
N ALA A 360 -35.50 54.46 56.31
CA ALA A 360 -35.81 53.05 56.57
C ALA A 360 -37.32 52.77 56.49
N GLU A 361 -38.16 53.68 57.00
CA GLU A 361 -39.63 53.59 56.92
C GLU A 361 -40.13 53.69 55.46
N THR A 362 -39.47 54.45 54.59
CA THR A 362 -39.79 54.50 53.15
C THR A 362 -39.32 53.29 52.36
N LEU A 363 -38.22 52.64 52.76
CA LEU A 363 -37.67 51.44 52.11
C LEU A 363 -38.43 50.15 52.50
N GLY A 364 -39.04 50.09 53.69
CA GLY A 364 -39.82 48.93 54.16
C GLY A 364 -41.28 48.87 53.69
N ARG A 365 -41.72 49.79 52.81
CA ARG A 365 -43.10 49.84 52.25
C ARG A 365 -43.19 49.45 50.77
N LYS A 366 -42.10 48.97 50.18
CA LYS A 366 -42.05 48.33 48.86
C LYS A 366 -41.63 46.88 49.05
#